data_AF-A0A926Z0Q0-F1
#
_entry.id   AF-A0A926Z0Q0-F1
#
_cell.length_a   1.000
_cell.length_b   1.000
_cell.length_c   1.000
_cell.angle_alpha   90.00
_cell.angle_beta   90.00
_cell.angle_gamma   90.00
#
_symmetry.space_group_name_H-M   'P 1'
#
loop_
_entity.id
_entity.type
_entity.pdbx_description
1 polymer ?
#
loop_
_entity_poly.entity_id
_entity_poly.type
_entity_poly.pdbx_seq_one_letter_code
_entity_poly.pdbx_strand_id
1 'polypeptide(L)'
;MPQAYRPRFQLTAASLLLSLTLPFLPPWSPLVRASQIWEVVGQPVLELAAPPNGGIAKLEQWNTRIEEIAAELSPNQALTVTVVPILGPASSTPRPTPFPATSLPSSSPAVPLPLPRPEVIRATIQINGRTLLEITPEEALSQGAGSVAELANRWADSLRRNLNRPEVRRRLAAVAGMPHQISYDRQAYQRGIEASSDRGLFLSNGARTSGQVVFWEIPSNQAYQYTGILASTVRSLHGQSASPEATSTTTPAAPATIYLLNRHRQFIPYARAASPSP
;
A
#
# COMPACT_ATOMS: atom_id res chain seq x y z
N MET A 1 25.96 -26.72 -37.53
CA MET A 1 25.22 -27.59 -36.59
C MET A 1 26.21 -28.33 -35.69
N PRO A 2 26.33 -27.97 -34.41
CA PRO A 2 26.98 -28.80 -33.41
C PRO A 2 26.00 -29.29 -32.33
N GLN A 3 26.36 -30.45 -31.79
CA GLN A 3 25.51 -31.41 -31.08
C GLN A 3 25.10 -30.98 -29.66
N ALA A 4 23.90 -31.39 -29.30
CA ALA A 4 23.30 -31.23 -27.98
C ALA A 4 23.96 -32.13 -26.94
N TYR A 5 24.37 -31.53 -25.82
CA TYR A 5 24.86 -32.20 -24.63
C TYR A 5 23.65 -32.59 -23.75
N ARG A 6 23.42 -33.90 -23.55
CA ARG A 6 22.42 -34.41 -22.60
C ARG A 6 23.13 -34.97 -21.36
N PRO A 7 22.86 -34.48 -20.14
CA PRO A 7 23.29 -35.18 -18.95
C PRO A 7 22.37 -36.38 -18.66
N ARG A 8 23.00 -37.55 -18.48
CA ARG A 8 22.41 -38.76 -17.90
C ARG A 8 22.29 -38.57 -16.39
N PHE A 9 21.08 -38.57 -15.85
CA PHE A 9 20.86 -38.74 -14.41
C PHE A 9 20.69 -40.24 -14.11
N GLN A 10 21.51 -40.74 -13.19
CA GLN A 10 21.34 -42.07 -12.62
C GLN A 10 20.25 -42.05 -11.55
N LEU A 11 19.26 -42.93 -11.71
CA LEU A 11 18.27 -43.26 -10.69
C LEU A 11 18.90 -44.28 -9.73
N THR A 12 19.30 -43.82 -8.54
CA THR A 12 19.54 -44.70 -7.40
C THR A 12 18.20 -44.96 -6.71
N ALA A 13 17.72 -46.19 -6.83
CA ALA A 13 16.60 -46.72 -6.08
C ALA A 13 17.00 -46.85 -4.60
N ALA A 14 16.44 -45.98 -3.75
CA ALA A 14 16.47 -46.15 -2.31
C ALA A 14 15.07 -46.58 -1.85
N SER A 15 14.95 -47.86 -1.53
CA SER A 15 13.83 -48.44 -0.80
C SER A 15 13.65 -47.71 0.53
N LEU A 16 12.51 -47.06 0.71
CA LEU A 16 12.12 -46.44 1.98
C LEU A 16 10.90 -47.18 2.52
N LEU A 17 11.15 -47.88 3.63
CA LEU A 17 10.18 -48.62 4.42
C LEU A 17 9.06 -47.68 4.89
N LEU A 18 7.83 -48.05 4.54
CA LEU A 18 6.60 -47.38 4.93
C LEU A 18 6.27 -47.74 6.39
N SER A 19 6.78 -46.98 7.36
CA SER A 19 6.32 -47.05 8.75
C SER A 19 5.17 -46.07 8.95
N LEU A 20 3.93 -46.57 8.93
CA LEU A 20 2.75 -45.83 9.38
C LEU A 20 2.80 -45.66 10.91
N THR A 21 3.37 -44.56 11.38
CA THR A 21 3.10 -44.02 12.71
C THR A 21 2.11 -42.87 12.53
N LEU A 22 0.85 -43.08 12.94
CA LEU A 22 -0.13 -41.99 13.09
C LEU A 22 0.30 -41.14 14.30
N PRO A 23 0.79 -39.90 14.12
CA PRO A 23 1.01 -39.03 15.25
C PRO A 23 -0.35 -38.62 15.82
N PHE A 24 -0.52 -38.85 17.11
CA PHE A 24 -1.61 -38.31 17.92
C PHE A 24 -1.49 -36.77 17.87
N LEU A 25 -2.16 -36.13 16.91
CA LEU A 25 -2.17 -34.67 16.78
C LEU A 25 -2.96 -34.09 17.97
N PRO A 26 -2.37 -33.21 18.81
CA PRO A 26 -3.13 -32.52 19.83
C PRO A 26 -4.21 -31.64 19.15
N PRO A 27 -5.48 -31.68 19.58
CA PRO A 27 -6.60 -30.96 18.92
C PRO A 27 -6.59 -29.42 19.11
N TRP A 28 -5.44 -28.80 19.29
CA TRP A 28 -5.30 -27.40 19.71
C TRP A 28 -4.30 -26.69 18.79
N SER A 29 -4.51 -26.72 17.48
CA SER A 29 -3.89 -25.70 16.64
C SER A 29 -4.58 -24.38 16.98
N PRO A 30 -3.86 -23.38 17.51
CA PRO A 30 -4.47 -22.06 17.70
C PRO A 30 -4.98 -21.61 16.34
N LEU A 31 -6.23 -21.14 16.28
CA LEU A 31 -6.71 -20.45 15.09
C LEU A 31 -5.77 -19.28 14.85
N VAL A 32 -4.83 -19.44 13.91
CA VAL A 32 -4.02 -18.35 13.41
C VAL A 32 -5.01 -17.45 12.67
N ARG A 33 -5.51 -16.41 13.36
CA ARG A 33 -6.25 -15.35 12.69
C ARG A 33 -5.30 -14.74 11.69
N ALA A 34 -5.60 -14.88 10.40
CA ALA A 34 -4.92 -14.10 9.39
C ALA A 34 -5.13 -12.63 9.77
N SER A 35 -4.05 -11.90 10.03
CA SER A 35 -4.07 -10.44 10.12
C SER A 35 -3.52 -9.87 8.82
N GLN A 36 -4.10 -8.76 8.37
CA GLN A 36 -3.64 -7.99 7.24
C GLN A 36 -3.09 -6.67 7.76
N ILE A 37 -1.87 -6.35 7.37
CA ILE A 37 -1.24 -5.08 7.74
C ILE A 37 -1.54 -4.09 6.62
N TRP A 38 -2.25 -3.02 6.96
CA TRP A 38 -2.39 -1.89 6.06
C TRP A 38 -1.12 -1.05 6.10
N GLU A 39 -0.46 -0.94 4.95
CA GLU A 39 0.75 -0.13 4.79
C GLU A 39 0.46 1.15 4.01
N VAL A 40 0.96 2.27 4.53
CA VAL A 40 0.95 3.55 3.82
C VAL A 40 2.37 3.83 3.36
N VAL A 41 2.60 3.72 2.05
CA VAL A 41 3.92 3.92 1.42
C VAL A 41 5.01 3.02 2.03
N GLY A 42 4.68 1.74 2.20
CA GLY A 42 5.58 0.71 2.75
C GLY A 42 5.86 0.85 4.25
N GLN A 43 4.98 1.55 4.99
CA GLN A 43 5.05 1.63 6.45
C GLN A 43 3.77 1.06 7.05
N PRO A 44 3.85 0.10 7.99
CA PRO A 44 2.67 -0.47 8.62
C PRO A 44 1.96 0.58 9.48
N VAL A 45 0.68 0.82 9.21
CA VAL A 45 -0.12 1.85 9.91
C VAL A 45 -1.22 1.24 10.76
N LEU A 46 -1.93 0.24 10.23
CA LEU A 46 -2.99 -0.47 10.95
C LEU A 46 -2.83 -1.98 10.75
N GLU A 47 -3.09 -2.73 11.81
CA GLU A 47 -3.32 -4.16 11.70
C GLU A 47 -4.83 -4.39 11.69
N LEU A 48 -5.29 -5.13 10.69
CA LEU A 48 -6.68 -5.52 10.51
C LEU A 48 -6.78 -7.02 10.75
N ALA A 49 -7.67 -7.45 11.64
CA ALA A 49 -8.18 -8.81 11.59
C ALA A 49 -8.73 -9.08 10.18
N ALA A 50 -8.36 -10.20 9.56
CA ALA A 50 -8.84 -10.54 8.22
C ALA A 50 -10.37 -10.50 8.21
N PRO A 51 -10.99 -9.62 7.42
CA PRO A 51 -12.44 -9.61 7.31
C PRO A 51 -12.89 -10.89 6.63
N PRO A 52 -14.07 -11.42 6.98
CA PRO A 52 -14.58 -12.66 6.40
C PRO A 52 -14.76 -12.58 4.88
N ASN A 53 -14.92 -11.38 4.29
CA ASN A 53 -14.96 -11.13 2.84
C ASN A 53 -14.51 -9.68 2.53
N GLY A 54 -13.64 -9.47 1.54
CA GLY A 54 -13.40 -8.14 0.93
C GLY A 54 -12.22 -7.29 1.46
N GLY A 55 -11.34 -7.83 2.31
CA GLY A 55 -10.25 -7.06 2.94
C GLY A 55 -9.29 -6.39 1.96
N ILE A 56 -8.90 -7.10 0.89
CA ILE A 56 -7.93 -6.59 -0.09
C ILE A 56 -8.50 -5.38 -0.85
N ALA A 57 -9.73 -5.47 -1.36
CA ALA A 57 -10.36 -4.37 -2.08
C ALA A 57 -10.55 -3.13 -1.19
N LYS A 58 -10.87 -3.34 0.09
CA LYS A 58 -10.99 -2.24 1.05
C LYS A 58 -9.64 -1.57 1.34
N LEU A 59 -8.58 -2.36 1.48
CA LEU A 59 -7.21 -1.85 1.64
C LEU A 59 -6.73 -1.04 0.43
N GLU A 60 -7.01 -1.53 -0.78
CA GLU A 60 -6.73 -0.81 -2.03
C GLU A 60 -7.49 0.53 -2.07
N GLN A 61 -8.77 0.53 -1.73
CA GLN A 61 -9.57 1.75 -1.64
C GLN A 61 -8.97 2.75 -0.64
N TRP A 62 -8.50 2.30 0.52
CA TRP A 62 -7.86 3.16 1.52
C TRP A 62 -6.53 3.74 1.02
N ASN A 63 -5.73 2.93 0.31
CA ASN A 63 -4.50 3.37 -0.33
C ASN A 63 -4.76 4.43 -1.40
N THR A 64 -5.73 4.20 -2.29
CA THR A 64 -6.13 5.19 -3.29
C THR A 64 -6.60 6.47 -2.59
N ARG A 65 -7.45 6.36 -1.56
CA ARG A 65 -8.02 7.53 -0.90
C ARG A 65 -6.99 8.36 -0.15
N ILE A 66 -6.03 7.73 0.53
CA ILE A 66 -4.97 8.48 1.23
C ILE A 66 -4.03 9.17 0.24
N GLU A 67 -3.79 8.58 -0.92
CA GLU A 67 -2.99 9.19 -1.99
C GLU A 67 -3.70 10.37 -2.65
N GLU A 68 -5.01 10.28 -2.88
CA GLU A 68 -5.83 11.41 -3.34
C GLU A 68 -5.79 12.56 -2.33
N ILE A 69 -5.96 12.27 -1.04
CA ILE A 69 -5.86 13.27 0.01
C ILE A 69 -4.46 13.89 0.01
N ALA A 70 -3.41 13.08 -0.07
CA ALA A 70 -2.02 13.55 -0.08
C ALA A 70 -1.66 14.40 -1.31
N ALA A 71 -2.25 14.09 -2.48
CA ALA A 71 -2.04 14.84 -3.72
C ALA A 71 -2.46 16.30 -3.61
N GLU A 72 -3.35 16.63 -2.68
CA GLU A 72 -3.81 17.99 -2.47
C GLU A 72 -3.09 18.72 -1.34
N LEU A 73 -2.25 18.02 -0.58
CA LEU A 73 -1.59 18.58 0.60
C LEU A 73 -0.20 19.11 0.28
N SER A 74 0.20 20.16 1.00
CA SER A 74 1.59 20.61 0.95
C SER A 74 2.51 19.64 1.71
N PRO A 75 3.76 19.42 1.28
CA PRO A 75 4.70 18.51 1.95
C PRO A 75 4.92 18.78 3.45
N ASN A 76 4.78 20.04 3.84
CA ASN A 76 4.99 20.51 5.21
C ASN A 76 3.68 20.68 6.00
N GLN A 77 2.52 20.40 5.40
CA GLN A 77 1.24 20.54 6.07
C GLN A 77 1.08 19.43 7.12
N ALA A 78 0.63 19.81 8.31
CA ALA A 78 0.27 18.83 9.34
C ALA A 78 -0.96 18.02 8.89
N LEU A 79 -0.96 16.72 9.19
CA LEU A 79 -2.09 15.84 8.92
C LEU A 79 -2.96 15.76 10.17
N THR A 80 -4.12 16.39 10.12
CA THR A 80 -5.10 16.36 11.20
C THR A 80 -6.05 15.18 10.99
N VAL A 81 -5.98 14.19 11.88
CA VAL A 81 -6.87 13.02 11.88
C VAL A 81 -7.99 13.27 12.90
N THR A 82 -9.23 13.25 12.43
CA THR A 82 -10.45 13.48 13.22
C THR A 82 -11.41 12.31 13.08
N VAL A 83 -12.18 12.05 14.14
CA VAL A 83 -13.25 11.04 14.14
C VAL A 83 -14.58 11.78 14.19
N VAL A 84 -15.44 11.52 13.22
CA VAL A 84 -16.80 12.05 13.17
C VAL A 84 -17.75 10.91 13.48
N PRO A 85 -18.34 10.86 14.70
CA PRO A 85 -19.32 9.84 15.04
C PRO A 85 -20.64 10.11 14.32
N ILE A 86 -21.26 9.06 13.81
CA ILE A 86 -22.61 9.08 13.28
C ILE A 86 -23.51 8.42 14.33
N LEU A 87 -24.37 9.23 14.94
CA LEU A 87 -25.27 8.80 16.00
C LEU A 87 -26.48 8.09 15.40
N GLY A 88 -26.83 6.94 15.96
CA GLY A 88 -28.05 6.23 15.60
C GLY A 88 -29.24 6.72 16.42
N PRO A 89 -30.46 6.30 16.06
CA PRO A 89 -31.59 6.42 16.98
C PRO A 89 -31.19 5.77 18.31
N ALA A 90 -31.53 6.41 19.44
CA ALA A 90 -31.21 5.88 20.75
C ALA A 90 -31.74 4.44 20.84
N SER A 91 -30.84 3.48 21.03
CA SER A 91 -31.21 2.08 21.14
C SER A 91 -32.09 1.92 22.37
N SER A 92 -33.39 1.74 22.14
CA SER A 92 -34.37 1.46 23.19
C SER A 92 -34.34 -0.01 23.62
N THR A 93 -33.26 -0.74 23.27
CA THR A 93 -33.11 -2.15 23.62
C THR A 93 -33.21 -2.26 25.14
N PRO A 94 -34.30 -2.86 25.66
CA PRO A 94 -34.52 -2.91 27.09
C PRO A 94 -33.38 -3.72 27.70
N ARG A 95 -32.58 -3.07 28.54
CA ARG A 95 -31.53 -3.72 29.32
C ARG A 95 -32.20 -4.92 30.02
N PRO A 96 -31.71 -6.16 29.86
CA PRO A 96 -32.33 -7.31 30.51
C PRO A 96 -32.31 -7.03 32.01
N THR A 97 -33.51 -6.85 32.58
CA THR A 97 -33.71 -6.64 34.01
C THR A 97 -33.10 -7.84 34.74
N PRO A 98 -32.07 -7.64 35.57
CA PRO A 98 -31.44 -8.74 36.28
C PRO A 98 -32.40 -9.19 37.39
N PHE A 99 -33.16 -10.25 37.09
CA PHE A 99 -33.99 -11.06 37.99
C PHE A 99 -35.06 -10.32 38.84
N PRO A 100 -36.21 -10.96 39.13
CA PRO A 100 -37.15 -10.42 40.10
C PRO A 100 -36.48 -10.44 41.49
N ALA A 101 -36.04 -9.26 41.95
CA ALA A 101 -35.64 -9.10 43.34
C ALA A 101 -36.87 -9.27 44.22
N THR A 102 -36.85 -10.29 45.07
CA THR A 102 -37.76 -10.46 46.20
C THR A 102 -37.83 -9.14 46.97
N SER A 103 -38.99 -8.51 46.95
CA SER A 103 -39.24 -7.15 47.43
C SER A 103 -39.06 -7.02 48.94
N LEU A 104 -37.98 -6.36 49.36
CA LEU A 104 -37.85 -5.73 50.67
C LEU A 104 -38.18 -4.22 50.52
N PRO A 105 -39.02 -3.62 51.38
CA PRO A 105 -39.37 -2.21 51.29
C PRO A 105 -38.17 -1.35 51.71
N SER A 106 -37.42 -0.84 50.73
CA SER A 106 -36.34 0.12 50.95
C SER A 106 -36.80 1.51 50.52
N SER A 107 -37.01 2.38 51.50
CA SER A 107 -37.35 3.79 51.39
C SER A 107 -36.15 4.63 50.97
N SER A 108 -35.51 4.26 49.86
CA SER A 108 -34.39 5.02 49.30
C SER A 108 -34.92 6.02 48.25
N PRO A 109 -34.49 7.31 48.30
CA PRO A 109 -34.97 8.34 47.39
C PRO A 109 -34.75 7.92 45.92
N ALA A 110 -35.77 8.13 45.09
CA ALA A 110 -35.75 7.79 43.67
C ALA A 110 -34.57 8.48 42.97
N VAL A 111 -33.51 7.71 42.70
CA VAL A 111 -32.39 8.17 41.88
C VAL A 111 -32.93 8.44 40.47
N PRO A 112 -32.77 9.65 39.91
CA PRO A 112 -33.22 9.96 38.56
C PRO A 112 -32.66 8.93 37.57
N LEU A 113 -33.52 8.33 36.76
CA LEU A 113 -33.07 7.39 35.72
C LEU A 113 -32.05 8.11 34.82
N PRO A 114 -30.87 7.51 34.56
CA PRO A 114 -29.91 8.07 33.63
C PRO A 114 -30.55 8.19 32.24
N LEU A 115 -30.53 9.39 31.68
CA LEU A 115 -30.98 9.66 30.31
C LEU A 115 -30.29 8.69 29.33
N PRO A 116 -31.01 8.11 28.36
CA PRO A 116 -30.42 7.23 27.35
C PRO A 116 -29.33 7.99 26.60
N ARG A 117 -28.12 7.45 26.60
CA ARG A 117 -27.00 8.02 25.83
C ARG A 117 -27.14 7.59 24.38
N PRO A 118 -27.00 8.51 23.41
CA PRO A 118 -27.02 8.14 22.00
C PRO A 118 -25.86 7.18 21.70
N GLU A 119 -26.15 6.09 21.00
CA GLU A 119 -25.16 5.08 20.64
C GLU A 119 -24.52 5.45 19.29
N VAL A 120 -23.20 5.33 19.21
CA VAL A 120 -22.46 5.57 17.97
C VAL A 120 -22.58 4.33 17.09
N ILE A 121 -23.45 4.40 16.09
CA ILE A 121 -23.71 3.28 15.18
C ILE A 121 -22.63 3.16 14.09
N ARG A 122 -22.02 4.28 13.69
CA ARG A 122 -20.94 4.34 12.70
C ARG A 122 -19.99 5.46 13.05
N ALA A 123 -18.76 5.38 12.55
CA ALA A 123 -17.80 6.45 12.69
C ALA A 123 -17.02 6.63 11.39
N THR A 124 -16.81 7.89 11.01
CA THR A 124 -15.99 8.24 9.86
C THR A 124 -14.67 8.79 10.35
N ILE A 125 -13.55 8.23 9.87
CA ILE A 125 -12.24 8.83 10.09
C ILE A 125 -11.95 9.77 8.94
N GLN A 126 -11.61 11.01 9.27
CA GLN A 126 -11.28 12.05 8.31
C GLN A 126 -9.82 12.52 8.47
N ILE A 127 -9.15 12.77 7.35
CA ILE A 127 -7.85 13.44 7.29
C ILE A 127 -8.06 14.82 6.68
N ASN A 128 -7.72 15.89 7.41
CA ASN A 128 -7.90 17.28 6.99
C ASN A 128 -9.34 17.57 6.52
N GLY A 129 -10.34 17.04 7.23
CA GLY A 129 -11.76 17.20 6.92
C GLY A 129 -12.28 16.32 5.78
N ARG A 130 -11.44 15.45 5.19
CA ARG A 130 -11.83 14.53 4.12
C ARG A 130 -11.97 13.12 4.63
N THR A 131 -13.07 12.46 4.29
CA THR A 131 -13.31 11.05 4.62
C THR A 131 -12.22 10.17 4.03
N LEU A 132 -11.51 9.46 4.92
CA LEU A 132 -10.58 8.39 4.58
C LEU A 132 -11.33 7.05 4.58
N LEU A 133 -12.01 6.73 5.68
CA LEU A 133 -12.72 5.46 5.83
C LEU A 133 -13.94 5.60 6.75
N GLU A 134 -14.87 4.66 6.59
CA GLU A 134 -16.04 4.46 7.44
C GLU A 134 -15.91 3.14 8.19
N ILE A 135 -16.25 3.18 9.47
CA ILE A 135 -16.21 2.04 10.40
C ILE A 135 -17.64 1.68 10.75
N THR A 136 -17.97 0.40 10.58
CA THR A 136 -19.29 -0.16 10.89
C THR A 136 -19.24 -1.03 12.15
N PRO A 137 -20.40 -1.37 12.75
CA PRO A 137 -20.46 -2.26 13.91
C PRO A 137 -19.86 -3.65 13.67
N GLU A 138 -20.04 -4.20 12.48
CA GLU A 138 -19.50 -5.52 12.10
C GLU A 138 -17.96 -5.51 12.09
N GLU A 139 -17.37 -4.38 11.70
CA GLU A 139 -15.92 -4.17 11.74
C GLU A 139 -15.43 -4.04 13.17
N ALA A 140 -16.12 -3.26 14.01
CA ALA A 140 -15.81 -3.20 15.44
C ALA A 140 -15.81 -4.60 16.08
N LEU A 141 -16.83 -5.40 15.79
CA LEU A 141 -16.95 -6.77 16.32
C LEU A 141 -15.85 -7.70 15.80
N SER A 142 -15.57 -7.68 14.50
CA SER A 142 -14.52 -8.54 13.88
C SER A 142 -13.11 -8.19 14.38
N GLN A 143 -12.87 -6.91 14.71
CA GLN A 143 -11.62 -6.45 15.33
C GLN A 143 -11.60 -6.63 16.86
N GLY A 144 -12.66 -7.17 17.45
CA GLY A 144 -12.77 -7.38 18.90
C GLY A 144 -12.84 -6.08 19.71
N ALA A 145 -13.31 -4.98 19.12
CA ALA A 145 -13.57 -3.74 19.84
C ALA A 145 -14.94 -3.78 20.52
N GLY A 146 -15.05 -3.18 21.71
CA GLY A 146 -16.32 -3.14 22.46
C GLY A 146 -17.35 -2.16 21.87
N SER A 147 -16.90 -1.22 21.04
CA SER A 147 -17.78 -0.29 20.32
C SER A 147 -17.12 0.27 19.06
N VAL A 148 -17.93 0.82 18.14
CA VAL A 148 -17.45 1.53 16.95
C VAL A 148 -16.60 2.74 17.33
N ALA A 149 -17.01 3.51 18.34
CA ALA A 149 -16.26 4.67 18.82
C ALA A 149 -14.88 4.28 19.35
N GLU A 150 -14.77 3.16 20.07
CA GLU A 150 -13.49 2.64 20.56
C GLU A 150 -12.55 2.28 19.41
N LEU A 151 -13.05 1.50 18.42
CA LEU A 151 -12.24 1.13 17.25
C LEU A 151 -11.81 2.37 16.47
N ALA A 152 -12.72 3.32 16.24
CA ALA A 152 -12.46 4.54 15.50
C ALA A 152 -11.38 5.40 16.16
N ASN A 153 -11.45 5.60 17.48
CA ASN A 153 -10.42 6.33 18.21
C ASN A 153 -9.07 5.62 18.17
N ARG A 154 -9.06 4.28 18.35
CA ARG A 154 -7.82 3.47 18.28
C ARG A 154 -7.14 3.59 16.92
N TRP A 155 -7.91 3.48 15.83
CA TRP A 155 -7.40 3.63 14.47
C TRP A 155 -6.97 5.07 14.17
N ALA A 156 -7.76 6.07 14.59
CA ALA A 156 -7.43 7.48 14.42
C ALA A 156 -6.13 7.86 15.15
N ASP A 157 -5.88 7.31 16.34
CA ASP A 157 -4.63 7.53 17.06
C ASP A 157 -3.44 6.85 16.38
N SER A 158 -3.61 5.64 15.86
CA SER A 158 -2.55 4.97 15.08
C SER A 158 -2.22 5.74 13.80
N LEU A 159 -3.25 6.17 13.07
CA LEU A 159 -3.14 7.05 11.91
C LEU A 159 -2.42 8.35 12.27
N ARG A 160 -2.84 9.03 13.34
CA ARG A 160 -2.22 10.29 13.78
C ARG A 160 -0.75 10.08 14.12
N ARG A 161 -0.38 9.00 14.82
CA ARG A 161 1.02 8.70 15.17
C ARG A 161 1.87 8.42 13.94
N ASN A 162 1.37 7.63 12.99
CA ASN A 162 2.15 7.22 11.81
C ASN A 162 2.21 8.34 10.76
N LEU A 163 1.08 8.98 10.45
CA LEU A 163 0.99 10.02 9.43
C LEU A 163 1.69 11.32 9.84
N ASN A 164 1.86 11.61 11.13
CA ASN A 164 2.64 12.78 11.56
C ASN A 164 4.15 12.53 11.58
N ARG A 165 4.64 11.32 11.29
CA ARG A 165 6.08 11.07 11.13
C ARG A 165 6.62 11.82 9.89
N PRO A 166 7.70 12.60 10.02
CA PRO A 166 8.28 13.33 8.88
C PRO A 166 8.63 12.42 7.70
N GLU A 167 9.08 11.20 7.95
CA GLU A 167 9.46 10.20 6.93
C GLU A 167 8.24 9.77 6.11
N VAL A 168 7.14 9.44 6.79
CA VAL A 168 5.88 9.03 6.16
C VAL A 168 5.32 10.18 5.34
N ARG A 169 5.32 11.41 5.86
CA ARG A 169 4.86 12.60 5.12
C ARG A 169 5.68 12.86 3.87
N ARG A 170 7.01 12.79 3.97
CA ARG A 170 7.91 12.96 2.82
C ARG A 170 7.66 11.90 1.76
N ARG A 171 7.55 10.63 2.15
CA ARG A 171 7.26 9.52 1.24
C ARG A 171 5.88 9.66 0.59
N LEU A 172 4.85 9.96 1.37
CA LEU A 172 3.49 10.17 0.89
C LEU A 172 3.41 11.36 -0.08
N ALA A 173 4.02 12.49 0.26
CA ALA A 173 4.11 13.65 -0.64
C ALA A 173 4.90 13.32 -1.91
N ALA A 174 5.91 12.45 -1.83
CA ALA A 174 6.73 12.07 -2.97
C ALA A 174 5.96 11.21 -3.98
N VAL A 175 5.11 10.30 -3.51
CA VAL A 175 4.31 9.40 -4.37
C VAL A 175 2.93 9.96 -4.72
N ALA A 176 2.50 11.05 -4.07
CA ALA A 176 1.19 11.63 -4.29
C ALA A 176 0.98 12.06 -5.75
N GLY A 177 -0.11 11.58 -6.35
CA GLY A 177 -0.44 11.82 -7.76
C GLY A 177 0.39 11.00 -8.77
N MET A 178 1.22 10.07 -8.29
CA MET A 178 1.98 9.16 -9.15
C MET A 178 1.19 7.85 -9.29
N PRO A 179 1.05 7.27 -10.49
CA PRO A 179 0.33 6.00 -10.65
C PRO A 179 1.06 4.83 -9.96
N HIS A 180 0.34 3.89 -9.34
CA HIS A 180 0.96 2.70 -8.72
C HIS A 180 1.68 1.79 -9.73
N GLN A 181 1.17 1.76 -10.96
CA GLN A 181 1.70 0.97 -12.05
C GLN A 181 1.67 1.79 -13.34
N ILE A 182 2.71 1.65 -14.16
CA ILE A 182 2.76 2.22 -15.50
C ILE A 182 3.11 1.15 -16.51
N SER A 183 2.72 1.38 -17.76
CA SER A 183 3.19 0.61 -18.90
C SER A 183 4.22 1.43 -19.67
N TYR A 184 5.39 0.83 -19.91
CA TYR A 184 6.46 1.41 -20.71
C TYR A 184 7.09 0.30 -21.54
N ASP A 185 7.21 0.52 -22.86
CA ASP A 185 7.72 -0.48 -23.81
C ASP A 185 7.07 -1.87 -23.68
N ARG A 186 5.73 -1.89 -23.56
CA ARG A 186 4.91 -3.11 -23.34
C ARG A 186 5.22 -3.89 -22.05
N GLN A 187 6.04 -3.33 -21.17
CA GLN A 187 6.34 -3.90 -19.86
C GLN A 187 5.58 -3.15 -18.76
N ALA A 188 5.14 -3.89 -17.75
CA ALA A 188 4.54 -3.33 -16.55
C ALA A 188 5.63 -2.98 -15.53
N TYR A 189 5.59 -1.74 -15.03
CA TYR A 189 6.46 -1.31 -13.95
C TYR A 189 5.64 -0.89 -12.73
N GLN A 190 6.08 -1.32 -11.55
CA GLN A 190 5.47 -1.03 -10.26
C GLN A 190 6.24 0.09 -9.56
N ARG A 191 5.50 1.05 -8.99
CA ARG A 191 6.05 2.19 -8.26
C ARG A 191 6.78 1.72 -7.00
N GLY A 192 8.02 2.14 -6.84
CA GLY A 192 8.76 2.00 -5.58
C GLY A 192 8.34 3.04 -4.54
N ILE A 193 8.73 2.82 -3.29
CA ILE A 193 8.34 3.65 -2.14
C ILE A 193 9.35 4.74 -1.78
N GLU A 194 10.58 4.68 -2.32
CA GLU A 194 11.65 5.62 -2.00
C GLU A 194 11.99 6.50 -3.19
N ALA A 195 11.86 7.81 -3.01
CA ALA A 195 12.30 8.78 -3.98
C ALA A 195 13.83 8.82 -4.04
N SER A 196 14.39 8.79 -5.26
CA SER A 196 15.80 9.02 -5.50
C SER A 196 16.07 10.51 -5.67
N SER A 197 17.17 10.99 -5.09
CA SER A 197 17.65 12.35 -5.31
C SER A 197 18.29 12.46 -6.68
N ASP A 198 18.16 13.62 -7.31
CA ASP A 198 18.91 13.89 -8.55
C ASP A 198 20.41 13.94 -8.25
N ARG A 199 21.14 12.97 -8.79
CA ARG A 199 22.61 12.90 -8.72
C ARG A 199 23.27 13.32 -10.03
N GLY A 200 22.50 13.88 -10.97
CA GLY A 200 22.95 14.19 -12.32
C GLY A 200 23.12 12.94 -13.20
N LEU A 201 22.52 11.81 -12.81
CA LEU A 201 22.67 10.51 -13.48
C LEU A 201 21.40 10.06 -14.19
N PHE A 202 20.38 10.92 -14.30
CA PHE A 202 19.12 10.57 -14.96
C PHE A 202 19.08 11.13 -16.38
N LEU A 203 18.84 10.26 -17.36
CA LEU A 203 18.63 10.64 -18.77
C LEU A 203 17.20 10.35 -19.21
N SER A 204 16.77 11.05 -20.24
CA SER A 204 15.53 10.79 -20.96
C SER A 204 15.71 11.00 -22.46
N ASN A 205 14.97 10.24 -23.27
CA ASN A 205 14.79 10.45 -24.70
C ASN A 205 13.48 11.22 -25.01
N GLY A 206 12.80 11.73 -23.98
CA GLY A 206 11.52 12.41 -24.12
C GLY A 206 10.30 11.47 -24.24
N ALA A 207 10.49 10.15 -24.16
CA ALA A 207 9.37 9.21 -24.11
C ALA A 207 8.47 9.49 -22.90
N ARG A 208 7.16 9.28 -23.07
CA ARG A 208 6.17 9.59 -22.05
C ARG A 208 5.27 8.40 -21.74
N THR A 209 4.86 8.29 -20.48
CA THR A 209 3.82 7.37 -20.00
C THR A 209 2.90 8.12 -19.06
N SER A 210 1.59 7.97 -19.23
CA SER A 210 0.58 8.74 -18.47
C SER A 210 0.85 10.26 -18.45
N GLY A 211 1.34 10.81 -19.57
CA GLY A 211 1.68 12.23 -19.70
C GLY A 211 3.00 12.67 -19.04
N GLN A 212 3.69 11.79 -18.32
CA GLN A 212 4.96 12.07 -17.63
C GLN A 212 6.17 11.58 -18.44
N VAL A 213 7.28 12.32 -18.37
CA VAL A 213 8.53 11.94 -19.04
C VAL A 213 9.21 10.80 -18.28
N VAL A 214 9.65 9.78 -19.01
CA VAL A 214 10.35 8.62 -18.47
C VAL A 214 11.85 8.90 -18.44
N PHE A 215 12.46 8.63 -17.30
CA PHE A 215 13.90 8.71 -17.10
C PHE A 215 14.49 7.32 -16.79
N TRP A 216 15.77 7.15 -17.04
CA TRP A 216 16.55 6.01 -16.57
C TRP A 216 17.86 6.50 -15.97
N GLU A 217 18.36 5.75 -15.00
CA GLU A 217 19.64 6.04 -14.36
C GLU A 217 20.79 5.48 -15.20
N ILE A 218 21.81 6.29 -15.43
CA ILE A 218 23.07 5.82 -15.98
C ILE A 218 23.91 5.27 -14.82
N PRO A 219 24.40 4.03 -14.92
CA PRO A 219 25.42 3.55 -14.00
C PRO A 219 26.59 4.53 -13.92
N SER A 220 27.06 4.85 -12.71
CA SER A 220 28.11 5.84 -12.50
C SER A 220 29.42 5.52 -13.24
N ASN A 221 29.70 4.24 -13.50
CA ASN A 221 30.84 3.78 -14.29
C ASN A 221 30.68 3.99 -15.82
N GLN A 222 29.49 4.35 -16.30
CA GLN A 222 29.18 4.55 -17.72
C GLN A 222 28.82 5.99 -18.09
N ALA A 223 28.74 6.91 -17.12
CA ALA A 223 28.31 8.30 -17.35
C ALA A 223 29.06 8.99 -18.51
N TYR A 224 30.38 8.79 -18.61
CA TYR A 224 31.20 9.39 -19.68
C TYR A 224 30.88 8.89 -21.09
N GLN A 225 30.39 7.65 -21.24
CA GLN A 225 30.09 7.07 -22.55
C GLN A 225 28.82 7.67 -23.16
N TYR A 226 27.85 8.04 -22.32
CA TYR A 226 26.58 8.60 -22.77
C TYR A 226 26.64 10.06 -23.19
N THR A 227 27.59 10.84 -22.65
CA THR A 227 27.83 12.24 -23.08
C THR A 227 28.17 12.33 -24.57
N GLY A 228 28.84 11.31 -25.12
CA GLY A 228 29.17 11.23 -26.55
C GLY A 228 27.97 10.93 -27.46
N ILE A 229 26.99 10.14 -26.98
CA ILE A 229 25.82 9.68 -27.76
C ILE A 229 24.75 10.78 -27.86
N LEU A 230 24.55 11.56 -26.80
CA LEU A 230 23.60 12.68 -26.85
C LEU A 230 24.09 13.79 -27.78
N ALA A 231 25.40 14.04 -27.83
CA ALA A 231 26.00 15.02 -28.73
C ALA A 231 25.81 14.67 -30.22
N SER A 232 25.75 13.38 -30.58
CA SER A 232 25.52 12.96 -31.97
C SER A 232 24.04 13.02 -32.37
N THR A 233 23.13 12.79 -31.42
CA THR A 233 21.67 12.85 -31.67
C THR A 233 21.16 14.29 -31.83
N VAL A 234 21.75 15.25 -31.10
CA VAL A 234 21.43 16.68 -31.29
C VAL A 234 22.01 17.20 -32.63
N ARG A 235 23.11 16.62 -33.10
CA ARG A 235 23.77 17.02 -34.35
C ARG A 235 22.99 16.58 -35.59
N SER A 236 22.24 15.48 -35.54
CA SER A 236 21.35 15.05 -36.64
C SER A 236 20.08 15.90 -36.76
N LEU A 237 19.62 16.54 -35.68
CA LEU A 237 18.50 17.50 -35.71
C LEU A 237 18.84 18.82 -36.42
N HIS A 238 20.12 19.15 -36.60
CA HIS A 238 20.60 20.38 -37.27
C HIS A 238 20.90 20.21 -38.77
N GLY A 239 20.35 19.18 -39.43
CA GLY A 239 20.34 19.11 -40.90
C GLY A 239 21.67 18.76 -41.57
N GLN A 240 22.66 18.25 -40.81
CA GLN A 240 23.82 17.61 -41.44
C GLN A 240 23.46 16.17 -41.81
N SER A 241 23.36 15.93 -43.12
CA SER A 241 23.07 14.64 -43.74
C SER A 241 24.13 13.62 -43.32
N ALA A 242 23.85 12.84 -42.28
CA ALA A 242 24.71 11.74 -41.85
C ALA A 242 24.55 10.57 -42.84
N SER A 243 25.69 10.04 -43.29
CA SER A 243 25.79 8.91 -44.22
C SER A 243 25.05 7.67 -43.68
N PRO A 244 24.33 6.90 -44.53
CA PRO A 244 23.50 5.77 -44.11
C PRO A 244 24.36 4.49 -43.97
N GLU A 245 25.37 4.49 -43.11
CA GLU A 245 25.99 3.24 -42.68
C GLU A 245 25.21 2.71 -41.48
N ALA A 246 24.32 1.76 -41.81
CA ALA A 246 23.44 1.04 -40.90
C ALA A 246 24.22 0.38 -39.76
N THR A 247 24.47 1.14 -38.70
CA THR A 247 24.75 0.56 -37.39
C THR A 247 23.42 0.00 -36.92
N SER A 248 23.29 -1.32 -36.92
CA SER A 248 22.19 -2.02 -36.28
C SER A 248 22.10 -1.55 -34.84
N THR A 249 21.28 -0.55 -34.58
CA THR A 249 20.90 -0.11 -33.24
C THR A 249 20.11 -1.24 -32.65
N THR A 250 20.81 -2.14 -31.97
CA THR A 250 20.21 -3.08 -31.04
C THR A 250 19.37 -2.24 -30.10
N THR A 251 18.05 -2.31 -30.22
CA THR A 251 17.14 -1.61 -29.32
C THR A 251 17.57 -1.97 -27.91
N PRO A 252 18.02 -1.00 -27.08
CA PRO A 252 18.50 -1.31 -25.76
C PRO A 252 17.38 -2.03 -25.01
N ALA A 253 17.71 -3.17 -24.40
CA ALA A 253 16.73 -3.94 -23.64
C ALA A 253 16.05 -3.03 -22.62
N ALA A 254 14.72 -3.18 -22.47
CA ALA A 254 13.94 -2.37 -21.55
C ALA A 254 14.61 -2.37 -20.15
N PRO A 255 14.87 -1.18 -19.56
CA PRO A 255 15.62 -1.07 -18.33
C PRO A 255 14.88 -1.74 -17.17
N ALA A 256 15.63 -2.26 -16.19
CA ALA A 256 15.04 -2.91 -15.01
C ALA A 256 14.26 -1.93 -14.13
N THR A 257 14.74 -0.68 -14.05
CA THR A 257 14.12 0.41 -13.32
C THR A 257 14.03 1.63 -14.22
N ILE A 258 12.86 2.25 -14.25
CA ILE A 258 12.65 3.58 -14.83
C ILE A 258 12.25 4.54 -13.72
N TYR A 259 12.31 5.84 -14.01
CA TYR A 259 12.00 6.87 -13.05
C TYR A 259 11.03 7.86 -13.66
N LEU A 260 10.06 8.30 -12.85
CA LEU A 260 9.18 9.42 -13.19
C LEU A 260 9.46 10.57 -12.23
N LEU A 261 9.39 11.79 -12.74
CA LEU A 261 9.58 12.98 -11.92
C LEU A 261 8.25 13.37 -11.27
N ASN A 262 8.22 13.44 -9.94
CA ASN A 262 7.04 13.93 -9.23
C ASN A 262 6.93 15.47 -9.28
N ARG A 263 5.82 16.01 -8.76
CA ARG A 263 5.60 17.47 -8.69
C ARG A 263 6.64 18.25 -7.87
N HIS A 264 7.39 17.56 -7.01
CA HIS A 264 8.45 18.12 -6.18
C HIS A 264 9.85 17.94 -6.78
N ARG A 265 9.94 17.55 -8.07
CA ARG A 265 11.19 17.31 -8.79
C ARG A 265 12.07 16.22 -8.17
N GLN A 266 11.44 15.19 -7.62
CA GLN A 266 12.13 14.00 -7.12
C GLN A 266 11.85 12.84 -8.07
N PHE A 267 12.84 11.96 -8.25
CA PHE A 267 12.72 10.79 -9.12
C PHE A 267 12.08 9.64 -8.35
N ILE A 268 10.91 9.20 -8.80
CA ILE A 268 10.20 8.05 -8.22
C ILE A 268 10.54 6.82 -9.05
N PRO A 269 11.16 5.78 -8.46
CA PRO A 269 11.51 4.58 -9.18
C PRO A 269 10.26 3.76 -9.51
N TYR A 270 10.32 3.10 -10.65
CA TYR A 270 9.36 2.14 -11.13
C TYR A 270 10.14 0.90 -11.55
N ALA A 271 10.00 -0.19 -10.80
CA ALA A 271 10.71 -1.44 -11.05
C ALA A 271 9.86 -2.34 -11.95
N ARG A 272 10.49 -3.00 -12.92
CA ARG A 272 9.80 -3.96 -13.78
C ARG A 272 9.25 -5.09 -12.91
N ALA A 273 7.96 -5.41 -13.07
CA ALA A 273 7.39 -6.57 -12.38
C ALA A 273 8.21 -7.81 -12.75
N ALA A 274 8.60 -8.62 -11.76
CA ALA A 274 9.27 -9.89 -12.04
C ALA A 274 8.33 -10.70 -12.95
N SER A 275 8.81 -11.09 -14.13
CA SER A 275 8.06 -12.02 -14.97
C SER A 275 7.76 -13.24 -14.11
N PRO A 276 6.49 -13.70 -14.02
CA PRO A 276 6.20 -14.94 -13.32
C PRO A 276 7.11 -16.02 -13.91
N SER A 277 7.93 -16.64 -13.08
CA SER A 277 8.76 -17.77 -13.52
C SER A 277 7.83 -18.80 -14.15
N PRO A 278 8.09 -19.22 -15.41
CA PRO A 278 7.24 -20.18 -16.10
C PRO A 278 7.22 -21.55 -15.40
#